data_AF-A0AAV9JPF7-F1
#
_entry.id   AF-A0AAV9JPF7-F1
#
_cell.length_a   1.000
_cell.length_b   1.000
_cell.length_c   1.000
_cell.angle_alpha   90.00
_cell.angle_beta   90.00
_cell.angle_gamma   90.00
#
_symmetry.space_group_name_H-M   'P 1'
#
loop_
_entity.id
_entity.type
_entity.pdbx_description
1 polymer ?
#
loop_
_entity_poly.entity_id
_entity_poly.type
_entity_poly.pdbx_seq_one_letter_code
_entity_poly.pdbx_strand_id
1 'polypeptide(L)'
;MQDIGREDLRILQARHYIPSGRDNYHGIRHCHIHATAYEDLYISLSRPLDRQQQQARARLHRAWNLPSWQTTPDLYIKIFNDLDLLLFAGQLYKRVCISWKDLDNIEASALTWARMPFGWWHRRIRIHLGRSLYLESPKAVVWGTVIHEMLHAYIMVVEVPLWRPGSHCEHFWEAARRLAAALGFGGLTERNIVTEADNGFW
;
A
#
# COMPACT_ATOMS: atom_id res chain seq x y z
N MET A 1 -12.05 33.61 1.47
CA MET A 1 -12.67 32.34 1.85
C MET A 1 -13.85 32.17 0.90
N GLN A 2 -13.69 31.41 -0.18
CA GLN A 2 -14.78 31.21 -1.16
C GLN A 2 -15.68 30.10 -0.61
N ASP A 3 -16.94 30.47 -0.40
CA ASP A 3 -18.00 29.58 0.05
C ASP A 3 -18.26 28.54 -1.03
N ILE A 4 -18.13 27.25 -0.68
CA ILE A 4 -18.43 26.15 -1.58
C ILE A 4 -19.93 26.15 -1.84
N GLY A 5 -20.32 26.25 -3.11
CA GLY A 5 -21.70 26.43 -3.53
C GLY A 5 -22.60 25.27 -3.10
N ARG A 6 -23.89 25.56 -2.85
CA ARG A 6 -24.91 24.57 -2.44
C ARG A 6 -25.02 23.35 -3.38
N GLU A 7 -24.58 23.46 -4.62
CA GLU A 7 -24.60 22.36 -5.59
C GLU A 7 -23.47 21.34 -5.32
N ASP A 8 -22.28 21.80 -4.91
CA ASP A 8 -21.15 20.94 -4.51
C ASP A 8 -21.47 20.18 -3.21
N LEU A 9 -22.25 20.81 -2.31
CA LEU A 9 -22.78 20.15 -1.10
C LEU A 9 -23.83 19.07 -1.41
N ARG A 10 -24.52 19.16 -2.55
CA ARG A 10 -25.57 18.22 -2.95
C ARG A 10 -25.00 16.90 -3.49
N ILE A 11 -23.87 16.98 -4.19
CA ILE A 11 -23.09 15.81 -4.64
C ILE A 11 -22.56 15.02 -3.43
N LEU A 12 -22.24 15.70 -2.32
CA LEU A 12 -21.78 15.11 -1.06
C LEU A 12 -22.90 14.50 -0.19
N GLN A 13 -24.18 14.68 -0.56
CA GLN A 13 -25.36 14.30 0.25
C GLN A 13 -26.25 13.25 -0.43
N ALA A 14 -25.85 12.69 -1.57
CA ALA A 14 -26.60 11.62 -2.20
C ALA A 14 -26.57 10.34 -1.34
N ARG A 15 -27.72 9.99 -0.76
CA ARG A 15 -27.98 8.67 -0.19
C ARG A 15 -27.95 7.65 -1.32
N HIS A 16 -27.16 6.60 -1.19
CA HIS A 16 -27.54 5.18 -1.35
C HIS A 16 -26.29 4.34 -1.57
N TYR A 17 -25.87 3.59 -0.55
CA TYR A 17 -25.71 2.13 -0.63
C TYR A 17 -25.31 1.60 0.75
N ILE A 18 -26.13 0.72 1.31
CA ILE A 18 -25.77 -0.16 2.42
C ILE A 18 -25.81 -1.56 1.83
N PRO A 19 -24.68 -2.27 1.65
CA PRO A 19 -24.72 -3.71 1.57
C PRO A 19 -24.61 -4.25 3.00
N SER A 20 -25.77 -4.45 3.61
CA SER A 20 -25.92 -5.47 4.63
C SER A 20 -25.92 -6.81 3.91
N GLY A 21 -24.94 -7.66 4.19
CA GLY A 21 -24.94 -9.01 3.63
C GLY A 21 -23.61 -9.71 3.84
N ARG A 22 -23.58 -10.64 4.81
CA ARG A 22 -22.71 -11.82 4.69
C ARG A 22 -23.21 -12.57 3.47
N ASP A 23 -22.49 -12.57 2.35
CA ASP A 23 -22.74 -13.52 1.26
C ASP A 23 -21.45 -13.82 0.49
N ASN A 24 -21.14 -15.11 0.49
CA ASN A 24 -20.18 -15.95 -0.24
C ASN A 24 -19.36 -15.34 -1.40
N TYR A 25 -18.05 -15.49 -1.25
CA TYR A 25 -17.00 -15.22 -2.23
C TYR A 25 -17.06 -16.18 -3.42
N HIS A 26 -17.52 -15.68 -4.57
CA HIS A 26 -17.20 -16.29 -5.87
C HIS A 26 -16.72 -15.22 -6.84
N GLY A 27 -15.64 -15.57 -7.54
CA GLY A 27 -14.80 -14.66 -8.30
C GLY A 27 -15.55 -13.94 -9.41
N ILE A 28 -15.53 -12.62 -9.32
CA ILE A 28 -15.85 -11.74 -10.42
C ILE A 28 -14.69 -10.73 -10.52
N ARG A 29 -14.15 -10.61 -11.74
CA ARG A 29 -13.04 -9.73 -12.13
C ARG A 29 -13.44 -8.25 -11.95
N HIS A 30 -13.33 -7.71 -10.74
CA HIS A 30 -13.70 -6.34 -10.42
C HIS A 30 -12.52 -5.35 -10.54
N CYS A 31 -11.77 -5.41 -11.65
CA CYS A 31 -10.53 -4.64 -11.83
C CYS A 31 -10.74 -3.20 -12.35
N HIS A 32 -11.91 -2.86 -12.89
CA HIS A 32 -12.18 -1.55 -13.49
C HIS A 32 -12.43 -0.43 -12.48
N ILE A 33 -12.67 -0.77 -11.21
CA ILE A 33 -13.05 0.21 -10.18
C ILE A 33 -11.84 1.05 -9.74
N HIS A 34 -10.61 0.55 -9.97
CA HIS A 34 -9.37 1.15 -9.48
C HIS A 34 -8.49 1.76 -10.58
N ALA A 35 -8.96 1.77 -11.83
CA ALA A 35 -8.15 2.12 -13.00
C ALA A 35 -7.53 3.52 -12.88
N THR A 36 -8.28 4.49 -12.35
CA THR A 36 -7.81 5.87 -12.18
C THR A 36 -6.67 5.98 -11.16
N ALA A 37 -6.75 5.31 -10.00
CA ALA A 37 -5.64 5.32 -9.05
C ALA A 37 -4.36 4.71 -9.65
N TYR A 38 -4.48 3.64 -10.44
CA TYR A 38 -3.35 3.02 -11.11
C TYR A 38 -2.77 3.90 -12.24
N GLU A 39 -3.61 4.56 -13.03
CA GLU A 39 -3.16 5.52 -14.06
C GLU A 39 -2.39 6.67 -13.43
N ASP A 40 -2.91 7.27 -12.35
CA ASP A 40 -2.22 8.32 -11.60
C ASP A 40 -0.87 7.84 -11.06
N LEU A 41 -0.83 6.61 -10.53
CA LEU A 41 0.41 5.97 -10.08
C LEU A 41 1.40 5.82 -11.25
N TYR A 42 0.97 5.34 -12.41
CA TYR A 42 1.83 5.14 -13.57
C TYR A 42 2.37 6.46 -14.12
N ILE A 43 1.53 7.49 -14.19
CA ILE A 43 1.93 8.85 -14.56
C ILE A 43 2.98 9.36 -13.58
N SER A 44 2.75 9.20 -12.27
CA SER A 44 3.69 9.60 -11.22
C SER A 44 5.05 8.92 -11.39
N LEU A 45 5.07 7.60 -11.57
CA LEU A 45 6.30 6.81 -11.73
C LEU A 45 7.06 7.12 -13.03
N SER A 46 6.38 7.68 -14.04
CA SER A 46 7.00 8.04 -15.32
C SER A 46 7.61 9.45 -15.32
N ARG A 47 7.35 10.27 -14.29
CA ARG A 47 7.90 11.63 -14.20
C ARG A 47 9.37 11.59 -13.79
N PRO A 48 10.19 12.54 -14.29
CA PRO A 48 11.54 12.73 -13.77
C PRO A 48 11.52 12.99 -12.27
N LEU A 49 12.44 12.36 -11.54
CA LEU A 49 12.55 12.53 -10.10
C LEU A 49 13.02 13.94 -9.77
N ASP A 50 12.30 14.62 -8.88
CA ASP A 50 12.77 15.87 -8.29
C ASP A 50 13.97 15.65 -7.34
N ARG A 51 14.54 16.75 -6.84
CA ARG A 51 15.70 16.68 -5.94
C ARG A 51 15.41 15.88 -4.65
N GLN A 52 14.22 16.00 -4.10
CA GLN A 52 13.83 15.33 -2.85
C GLN A 52 13.65 13.82 -3.09
N GLN A 53 13.03 13.44 -4.20
CA GLN A 53 12.87 12.07 -4.65
C GLN A 53 14.21 11.42 -4.99
N GLN A 54 15.14 12.14 -5.62
CA GLN A 54 16.51 11.66 -5.85
C GLN A 54 17.24 11.36 -4.54
N GLN A 55 17.10 12.23 -3.53
CA GLN A 55 17.67 12.02 -2.21
C GLN A 55 17.04 10.83 -1.47
N ALA A 56 15.71 10.68 -1.56
CA ALA A 56 15.00 9.53 -1.03
C ALA A 56 15.49 8.23 -1.69
N ARG A 57 15.58 8.21 -3.02
CA ARG A 57 16.13 7.09 -3.77
C ARG A 57 17.55 6.73 -3.31
N ALA A 58 18.42 7.71 -3.11
CA ALA A 58 19.77 7.46 -2.59
C ALA A 58 19.76 6.86 -1.18
N ARG A 59 18.87 7.32 -0.28
CA ARG A 59 18.69 6.72 1.06
C ARG A 59 18.18 5.28 0.97
N LEU A 60 17.20 5.02 0.09
CA LEU A 60 16.67 3.67 -0.12
C LEU A 60 17.72 2.72 -0.70
N HIS A 61 18.53 3.15 -1.66
CA HIS A 61 19.66 2.34 -2.15
C HIS A 61 20.66 2.01 -1.04
N ARG A 62 20.98 2.96 -0.15
CA ARG A 62 21.83 2.67 1.01
C ARG A 62 21.18 1.65 1.94
N ALA A 63 19.91 1.82 2.27
CA ALA A 63 19.17 0.90 3.12
C ALA A 63 19.07 -0.52 2.50
N TRP A 64 18.83 -0.61 1.20
CA TRP A 64 18.80 -1.88 0.47
C TRP A 64 20.13 -2.61 0.52
N ASN A 65 21.25 -1.88 0.42
CA ASN A 65 22.59 -2.48 0.42
C ASN A 65 23.14 -2.78 1.83
N LEU A 66 22.40 -2.46 2.90
CA LEU A 66 22.79 -2.89 4.24
C LEU A 66 22.78 -4.42 4.34
N PRO A 67 23.80 -5.03 4.97
CA PRO A 67 23.75 -6.44 5.32
C PRO A 67 22.55 -6.74 6.22
N SER A 68 21.93 -7.92 6.11
CA SER A 68 20.72 -8.27 6.88
C SER A 68 20.93 -8.12 8.39
N TRP A 69 22.12 -8.42 8.91
CA TRP A 69 22.47 -8.26 10.32
C TRP A 69 22.57 -6.79 10.80
N GLN A 70 22.64 -5.82 9.88
CA GLN A 70 22.54 -4.38 10.18
C GLN A 70 21.14 -3.82 9.94
N THR A 71 20.23 -4.59 9.33
CA THR A 71 18.84 -4.17 9.20
C THR A 71 18.14 -4.35 10.54
N THR A 72 17.16 -3.48 10.83
CA THR A 72 16.31 -3.55 12.03
C THR A 72 14.86 -3.38 11.60
N PRO A 73 13.87 -3.85 12.39
CA PRO A 73 12.46 -3.61 12.09
C PRO A 73 12.16 -2.12 11.90
N ASP A 74 12.79 -1.25 12.70
CA ASP A 74 12.62 0.21 12.63
C ASP A 74 13.09 0.81 11.31
N LEU A 75 14.02 0.16 10.60
CA LEU A 75 14.46 0.61 9.28
C LEU A 75 13.27 0.70 8.32
N TYR A 76 12.38 -0.30 8.32
CA TYR A 76 11.21 -0.38 7.44
C TYR A 76 10.19 0.73 7.72
N ILE A 77 10.05 1.13 8.98
CA ILE A 77 9.22 2.28 9.38
C ILE A 77 9.88 3.59 8.90
N LYS A 78 11.20 3.71 9.03
CA LYS A 78 11.94 4.92 8.65
C LYS A 78 11.97 5.15 7.13
N ILE A 79 12.12 4.09 6.34
CA ILE A 79 12.11 4.18 4.87
C ILE A 79 10.70 4.37 4.29
N PHE A 80 9.64 4.20 5.10
CA PHE A 80 8.26 4.37 4.64
C PHE A 80 8.03 5.69 3.93
N ASN A 81 8.49 6.81 4.51
CA ASN A 81 8.31 8.13 3.91
C ASN A 81 9.13 8.31 2.62
N ASP A 82 10.29 7.65 2.52
CA ASP A 82 11.10 7.68 1.31
C ASP A 82 10.45 6.86 0.19
N LEU A 83 9.88 5.70 0.53
CA LEU A 83 9.07 4.89 -0.37
C LEU A 83 7.81 5.66 -0.81
N ASP A 84 7.10 6.30 0.13
CA ASP A 84 5.91 7.12 -0.17
C ASP A 84 6.23 8.26 -1.13
N LEU A 85 7.30 9.00 -0.85
CA LEU A 85 7.72 10.10 -1.71
C LEU A 85 8.12 9.63 -3.12
N LEU A 86 8.84 8.51 -3.21
CA LEU A 86 9.36 8.01 -4.49
C LEU A 86 8.29 7.30 -5.32
N LEU A 87 7.43 6.51 -4.67
CA LEU A 87 6.52 5.59 -5.35
C LEU A 87 5.10 6.14 -5.44
N PHE A 88 4.65 6.86 -4.42
CA PHE A 88 3.27 7.30 -4.27
C PHE A 88 3.15 8.83 -4.22
N ALA A 89 4.20 9.57 -4.62
CA ALA A 89 4.25 11.03 -4.63
C ALA A 89 3.87 11.70 -3.29
N GLY A 90 4.17 11.04 -2.16
CA GLY A 90 3.83 11.55 -0.84
C GLY A 90 2.35 11.40 -0.46
N GLN A 91 1.59 10.60 -1.22
CA GLN A 91 0.16 10.45 -1.00
C GLN A 91 -0.18 9.65 0.27
N LEU A 92 0.76 8.95 0.90
CA LEU A 92 0.52 8.18 2.12
C LEU A 92 0.89 8.95 3.38
N TYR A 93 1.73 9.99 3.26
CA TYR A 93 2.23 10.78 4.37
C TYR A 93 1.08 11.36 5.20
N LYS A 94 1.18 11.18 6.52
CA LYS A 94 0.16 11.55 7.54
C LYS A 94 -1.22 10.90 7.36
N ARG A 95 -1.43 10.07 6.33
CA ARG A 95 -2.68 9.34 6.03
C ARG A 95 -2.59 7.85 6.37
N VAL A 96 -1.39 7.30 6.35
CA VAL A 96 -1.08 5.90 6.69
C VAL A 96 -0.12 5.86 7.88
N CYS A 97 -0.33 4.92 8.79
CA CYS A 97 0.61 4.54 9.84
C CYS A 97 1.05 3.10 9.63
N ILE A 98 2.36 2.85 9.78
CA ILE A 98 2.93 1.51 9.75
C ILE A 98 3.47 1.14 11.14
N SER A 99 3.28 -0.11 11.57
CA SER A 99 3.74 -0.59 12.87
C SER A 99 3.96 -2.10 12.86
N TRP A 100 4.94 -2.58 13.62
CA TRP A 100 5.11 -4.00 13.92
C TRP A 100 4.10 -4.46 14.97
N LYS A 101 3.58 -5.68 14.81
CA LYS A 101 2.74 -6.35 15.79
C LYS A 101 3.12 -7.83 15.91
N ASP A 102 3.02 -8.35 17.12
CA ASP A 102 2.93 -9.79 17.34
C ASP A 102 1.53 -10.21 16.87
N LEU A 103 1.47 -10.90 15.73
CA LEU A 103 0.21 -11.31 15.09
C LEU A 103 -0.26 -12.71 15.53
N ASP A 104 0.33 -13.23 16.61
CA ASP A 104 0.20 -14.61 17.10
C ASP A 104 -1.26 -15.09 17.38
N ASN A 105 -2.26 -14.20 17.32
CA ASN A 105 -3.67 -14.51 17.61
C ASN A 105 -4.69 -13.85 16.66
N ILE A 106 -4.27 -13.20 15.56
CA ILE A 106 -5.20 -12.58 14.59
C ILE A 106 -5.05 -13.37 13.29
N GLU A 107 -6.13 -14.05 12.86
CA GLU A 107 -6.25 -14.76 11.59
C GLU A 107 -4.93 -15.40 11.14
N ALA A 108 -4.62 -16.57 11.70
CA ALA A 108 -3.33 -17.29 11.70
C ALA A 108 -2.63 -17.55 10.34
N SER A 109 -3.09 -16.92 9.27
CA SER A 109 -2.64 -17.05 7.89
C SER A 109 -2.05 -15.77 7.28
N ALA A 110 -2.29 -14.56 7.83
CA ALA A 110 -1.82 -13.32 7.22
C ALA A 110 -0.55 -12.76 7.90
N LEU A 111 0.58 -12.70 7.16
CA LEU A 111 1.84 -12.09 7.65
C LEU A 111 1.72 -10.57 7.85
N THR A 112 0.83 -9.90 7.11
CA THR A 112 0.60 -8.44 7.14
C THR A 112 -0.83 -8.10 6.74
N TRP A 113 -1.27 -6.89 7.08
CA TRP A 113 -2.54 -6.36 6.57
C TRP A 113 -2.65 -4.84 6.69
N ALA A 114 -3.26 -4.22 5.68
CA ALA A 114 -3.73 -2.84 5.69
C ALA A 114 -5.23 -2.76 6.01
N ARG A 115 -5.62 -1.89 6.95
CA ARG A 115 -7.03 -1.70 7.32
C ARG A 115 -7.44 -0.24 7.37
N MET A 116 -8.62 0.02 6.83
CA MET A 116 -9.41 1.20 7.16
C MET A 116 -10.10 1.06 8.54
N PRO A 117 -9.91 2.02 9.44
CA PRO A 117 -10.58 2.02 10.74
C PRO A 117 -12.10 2.23 10.56
N PHE A 118 -12.91 1.33 11.11
CA PHE A 118 -14.37 1.48 11.15
C PHE A 118 -14.77 2.51 12.23
N GLY A 119 -15.59 3.49 11.86
CA GLY A 119 -16.19 4.48 12.76
C GLY A 119 -15.42 5.80 12.86
N TRP A 120 -16.12 6.89 12.53
CA TRP A 120 -15.85 8.32 12.71
C TRP A 120 -14.51 8.89 12.16
N TRP A 121 -14.70 9.88 11.28
CA TRP A 121 -13.81 10.92 10.74
C TRP A 121 -12.42 11.01 11.42
N HIS A 122 -11.35 10.80 10.64
CA HIS A 122 -9.92 11.02 10.97
C HIS A 122 -9.11 9.88 11.60
N ARG A 123 -9.37 8.62 11.30
CA ARG A 123 -8.38 7.56 11.63
C ARG A 123 -7.58 7.19 10.39
N ARG A 124 -6.27 7.42 10.46
CA ARG A 124 -5.27 7.01 9.45
C ARG A 124 -5.40 5.52 9.13
N ILE A 125 -5.20 5.15 7.86
CA ILE A 125 -5.06 3.74 7.45
C ILE A 125 -3.90 3.14 8.22
N ARG A 126 -4.05 1.90 8.68
CA ARG A 126 -3.02 1.22 9.46
C ARG A 126 -2.50 0.02 8.69
N ILE A 127 -1.19 -0.02 8.50
CA ILE A 127 -0.45 -1.20 8.02
C ILE A 127 0.15 -1.87 9.26
N HIS A 128 -0.21 -3.12 9.48
CA HIS A 128 0.35 -3.95 10.53
C HIS A 128 1.27 -4.99 9.91
N LEU A 129 2.55 -4.95 10.30
CA LEU A 129 3.56 -5.92 9.87
C LEU A 129 3.74 -6.98 10.96
N GLY A 130 3.60 -8.26 10.62
CA GLY A 130 3.87 -9.36 11.53
C GLY A 130 5.35 -9.43 11.89
N ARG A 131 5.65 -9.77 13.15
CA ARG A 131 7.04 -9.90 13.60
C ARG A 131 7.79 -11.04 12.90
N SER A 132 7.09 -12.14 12.58
CA SER A 132 7.65 -13.28 11.84
C SER A 132 8.17 -12.88 10.46
N LEU A 133 7.48 -11.96 9.76
CA LEU A 133 7.93 -11.43 8.47
C LEU A 133 9.38 -10.92 8.54
N TYR A 134 9.73 -10.17 9.58
CA TYR A 134 11.08 -9.65 9.72
C TYR A 134 12.11 -10.72 10.13
N LEU A 135 11.71 -11.66 10.98
CA LEU A 135 12.61 -12.65 11.57
C LEU A 135 12.91 -13.82 10.64
N GLU A 136 11.94 -14.20 9.81
CA GLU A 136 11.96 -15.46 9.07
C GLU A 136 12.08 -15.24 7.55
N SER A 137 11.68 -14.08 7.04
CA SER A 137 11.69 -13.83 5.60
C SER A 137 12.99 -13.17 5.11
N PRO A 138 13.42 -13.48 3.87
CA PRO A 138 14.52 -12.75 3.23
C PRO A 138 14.23 -11.24 3.16
N LYS A 139 15.26 -10.40 3.28
CA LYS A 139 15.14 -8.93 3.18
C LYS A 139 14.30 -8.48 1.98
N ALA A 140 14.50 -9.07 0.80
CA ALA A 140 13.75 -8.73 -0.40
C ALA A 140 12.24 -8.95 -0.25
N VAL A 141 11.84 -10.01 0.47
CA VAL A 141 10.45 -10.30 0.81
C VAL A 141 9.91 -9.23 1.75
N VAL A 142 10.60 -8.91 2.84
CA VAL A 142 10.14 -7.87 3.79
C VAL A 142 9.90 -6.52 3.10
N TRP A 143 10.84 -6.11 2.23
CA TRP A 143 10.68 -4.90 1.41
C TRP A 143 9.47 -5.00 0.47
N GLY A 144 9.33 -6.14 -0.22
CA GLY A 144 8.23 -6.39 -1.13
C GLY A 144 6.88 -6.31 -0.44
N THR A 145 6.74 -6.96 0.73
CA THR A 145 5.53 -6.92 1.55
C THR A 145 5.21 -5.51 2.05
N VAL A 146 6.21 -4.72 2.46
CA VAL A 146 5.96 -3.31 2.83
C VAL A 146 5.38 -2.53 1.65
N ILE A 147 5.96 -2.68 0.45
CA ILE A 147 5.48 -2.00 -0.76
C ILE A 147 4.08 -2.49 -1.16
N HIS A 148 3.81 -3.78 -0.99
CA HIS A 148 2.50 -4.39 -1.23
C HIS A 148 1.40 -3.73 -0.38
N GLU A 149 1.62 -3.66 0.93
CA GLU A 149 0.66 -3.04 1.85
C GLU A 149 0.54 -1.53 1.62
N MET A 150 1.62 -0.86 1.21
CA MET A 150 1.58 0.53 0.80
C MET A 150 0.73 0.74 -0.45
N LEU A 151 0.76 -0.19 -1.41
CA LEU A 151 -0.09 -0.13 -2.60
C LEU A 151 -1.57 -0.31 -2.24
N HIS A 152 -1.90 -1.25 -1.35
CA HIS A 152 -3.26 -1.35 -0.80
C HIS A 152 -3.70 -0.06 -0.08
N ALA A 153 -2.82 0.50 0.75
CA ALA A 153 -3.11 1.75 1.44
C ALA A 153 -3.28 2.93 0.48
N TYR A 154 -2.50 3.00 -0.60
CA TYR A 154 -2.64 4.03 -1.63
C TYR A 154 -4.01 3.99 -2.30
N ILE A 155 -4.47 2.81 -2.71
CA ILE A 155 -5.80 2.65 -3.30
C ILE A 155 -6.89 3.06 -2.30
N MET A 156 -6.76 2.66 -1.03
CA MET A 156 -7.67 3.11 0.04
C MET A 156 -7.66 4.63 0.23
N VAL A 157 -6.52 5.31 0.07
CA VAL A 157 -6.41 6.78 0.17
C VAL A 157 -7.06 7.48 -1.01
N VAL A 158 -6.84 6.99 -2.23
CA VAL A 158 -7.26 7.67 -3.47
C VAL A 158 -8.72 7.37 -3.80
N GLU A 159 -9.23 6.19 -3.42
CA GLU A 159 -10.55 5.68 -3.87
C GLU A 159 -11.47 5.28 -2.71
N VAL A 160 -11.39 6.03 -1.60
CA VAL A 160 -12.07 5.80 -0.30
C VAL A 160 -13.53 5.28 -0.38
N PRO A 161 -14.43 5.71 -1.29
CA PRO A 161 -15.80 5.16 -1.31
C PRO A 161 -15.95 3.84 -2.09
N LEU A 162 -14.96 3.41 -2.88
CA LEU A 162 -15.05 2.28 -3.79
C LEU A 162 -14.16 1.08 -3.40
N TRP A 163 -13.36 1.22 -2.35
CA TRP A 163 -12.49 0.15 -1.88
C TRP A 163 -13.32 -1.06 -1.41
N ARG A 164 -13.08 -2.21 -2.05
CA ARG A 164 -13.60 -3.52 -1.62
C ARG A 164 -12.43 -4.39 -1.15
N PRO A 165 -12.56 -5.11 -0.02
CA PRO A 165 -11.53 -6.04 0.42
C PRO A 165 -11.23 -7.11 -0.64
N GLY A 166 -9.94 -7.45 -0.79
CA GLY A 166 -9.54 -8.78 -1.25
C GLY A 166 -9.55 -9.05 -2.76
N SER A 167 -8.89 -8.25 -3.60
CA SER A 167 -8.40 -8.82 -4.88
C SER A 167 -7.19 -8.08 -5.45
N HIS A 168 -6.12 -8.82 -5.74
CA HIS A 168 -5.11 -8.37 -6.70
C HIS A 168 -5.69 -8.51 -8.09
N CYS A 169 -5.76 -7.40 -8.81
CA CYS A 169 -6.21 -7.39 -10.18
C CYS A 169 -5.01 -7.17 -11.12
N GLU A 170 -5.18 -7.27 -12.43
CA GLU A 170 -4.06 -7.15 -13.38
C GLU A 170 -3.29 -5.83 -13.19
N HIS A 171 -4.00 -4.73 -12.91
CA HIS A 171 -3.37 -3.45 -12.60
C HIS A 171 -2.55 -3.45 -11.31
N PHE A 172 -2.89 -4.29 -10.33
CA PHE A 172 -2.10 -4.48 -9.11
C PHE A 172 -0.75 -5.12 -9.43
N TRP A 173 -0.75 -6.17 -10.26
CA TRP A 173 0.47 -6.85 -10.71
C TRP A 173 1.35 -5.92 -11.55
N GLU A 174 0.75 -5.17 -12.47
CA GLU A 174 1.44 -4.15 -13.26
C GLU A 174 2.04 -3.07 -12.37
N ALA A 175 1.29 -2.58 -11.37
CA ALA A 175 1.78 -1.62 -10.40
C ALA A 175 2.96 -2.19 -9.61
N ALA A 176 2.85 -3.40 -9.06
CA ALA A 176 3.95 -4.08 -8.37
C ALA A 176 5.23 -4.16 -9.23
N ARG A 177 5.09 -4.52 -10.52
CA ARG A 177 6.21 -4.55 -11.46
C ARG A 177 6.85 -3.17 -11.65
N ARG A 178 6.04 -2.14 -11.88
CA ARG A 178 6.52 -0.76 -12.07
C ARG A 178 7.18 -0.21 -10.81
N LEU A 179 6.64 -0.52 -9.64
CA LEU A 179 7.21 -0.12 -8.35
C LEU A 179 8.59 -0.77 -8.13
N ALA A 180 8.73 -2.07 -8.41
CA ALA A 180 10.02 -2.75 -8.35
C ALA A 180 11.03 -2.12 -9.33
N ALA A 181 10.61 -1.84 -10.57
CA ALA A 181 11.45 -1.22 -11.58
C ALA A 181 11.88 0.21 -11.20
N ALA A 182 10.98 1.01 -10.61
CA ALA A 182 11.26 2.38 -10.18
C ALA A 182 12.33 2.45 -9.08
N LEU A 183 12.39 1.44 -8.21
CA LEU A 183 13.42 1.32 -7.17
C LEU A 183 14.77 0.91 -7.75
N GLY A 184 14.78 0.05 -8.78
CA GLY A 184 16.00 -0.41 -9.44
C GLY A 184 16.92 -1.19 -8.49
N PHE A 185 16.36 -1.89 -7.51
CA PHE A 185 17.12 -2.73 -6.58
C PHE A 185 17.33 -4.11 -7.19
N GLY A 186 18.60 -4.49 -7.38
CA GLY A 186 18.94 -5.85 -7.81
C GLY A 186 18.36 -6.88 -6.83
N GLY A 187 17.49 -7.76 -7.33
CA GLY A 187 16.85 -8.82 -6.54
C GLY A 187 15.48 -8.49 -5.94
N LEU A 188 14.98 -7.24 -6.04
CA LEU A 188 13.58 -6.93 -5.76
C LEU A 188 12.76 -7.07 -7.06
N THR A 189 11.79 -7.98 -7.07
CA THR A 189 10.95 -8.27 -8.23
C THR A 189 9.48 -8.09 -7.90
N GLU A 190 8.63 -8.05 -8.93
CA GLU A 190 7.16 -8.10 -8.75
C GLU A 190 6.74 -9.28 -7.89
N ARG A 191 7.44 -10.43 -8.00
CA ARG A 191 7.17 -11.61 -7.20
C ARG A 191 7.40 -11.31 -5.73
N ASN A 192 8.51 -10.68 -5.36
CA ASN A 192 8.74 -10.31 -3.96
C ASN A 192 7.63 -9.39 -3.40
N ILE A 193 6.99 -8.59 -4.26
CA ILE A 193 5.86 -7.75 -3.87
C ILE A 193 4.56 -8.55 -3.79
N VAL A 194 4.32 -9.56 -4.62
CA VAL A 194 3.00 -10.23 -4.68
C VAL A 194 2.97 -11.68 -4.12
N THR A 195 4.05 -12.47 -4.26
CA THR A 195 4.03 -13.93 -4.00
C THR A 195 3.98 -14.42 -2.54
N GLU A 196 4.04 -13.57 -1.51
CA GLU A 196 3.80 -14.04 -0.12
C GLU A 196 2.44 -13.61 0.46
N ALA A 197 1.70 -12.73 -0.23
CA ALA A 197 0.31 -12.46 0.11
C ALA A 197 -0.67 -13.52 -0.47
N ASP A 198 -0.22 -14.30 -1.46
CA ASP A 198 -1.02 -15.28 -2.21
C ASP A 198 -0.86 -16.74 -1.73
N ASN A 199 -0.05 -17.02 -0.69
CA ASN A 199 0.12 -18.38 -0.15
C ASN A 199 -1.05 -18.86 0.72
N GLY A 200 -2.27 -18.53 0.27
CA GLY A 200 -3.54 -18.95 0.85
C GLY A 200 -4.07 -17.96 1.87
N PHE A 201 -5.36 -17.64 1.76
CA PHE A 201 -6.18 -16.86 2.68
C PHE A 201 -6.19 -15.33 2.47
N TRP A 202 -6.84 -14.91 1.38
CA TRP A 202 -7.73 -13.75 1.34
C TRP A 202 -9.10 -14.19 0.84
#